data_AF-A0A7C2A648-F1
#
_entry.id   AF-A0A7C2A648-F1
#
_cell.length_a   1.000
_cell.length_b   1.000
_cell.length_c   1.000
_cell.angle_alpha   90.00
_cell.angle_beta   90.00
_cell.angle_gamma   90.00
#
_symmetry.space_group_name_H-M   'P 1'
#
loop_
_entity.id
_entity.type
_entity.pdbx_description
1 polymer ?
#
loop_
_entity_poly.entity_id
_entity_poly.type
_entity_poly.pdbx_seq_one_letter_code
_entity_poly.pdbx_strand_id
1 'polypeptide(L)'
;MVAKKVKCPKCGNIIKIEGNPGEKIAIVCPKCSTKGVYIFPKKDDTTRDIKEEIEKNIEYVIQVRGLSKTYNSVKAVQDVSFNVKKGEIFGFLGPNGAGKTTTIKSILGLIHIDGGYISINGYDITKYSKKAKKYIGYLPE
;
A
#
# COMPACT_ATOMS: atom_id res chain seq x y z
N MET A 1 22.20 17.66 16.48
CA MET A 1 23.31 17.55 15.51
C MET A 1 23.37 16.13 14.97
N VAL A 2 23.25 15.96 13.65
CA VAL A 2 23.27 14.68 12.93
C VAL A 2 24.40 14.72 11.92
N ALA A 3 25.24 13.68 11.88
CA ALA A 3 26.27 13.53 10.86
C ALA A 3 25.74 12.74 9.66
N LYS A 4 25.97 13.22 8.44
CA LYS A 4 25.62 12.54 7.18
C LYS A 4 26.81 12.51 6.23
N LYS A 5 26.82 11.50 5.36
CA LYS A 5 27.78 11.37 4.24
C LYS A 5 27.02 11.68 2.96
N VAL A 6 27.50 12.65 2.19
CA VAL A 6 26.93 12.99 0.88
C VAL A 6 27.94 12.72 -0.21
N LYS A 7 27.47 12.16 -1.32
CA LYS A 7 28.31 11.86 -2.50
C LYS A 7 28.24 13.02 -3.47
N CYS A 8 29.39 13.53 -3.90
CA CYS A 8 29.45 14.56 -4.92
C CYS A 8 28.98 13.99 -6.29
N PRO A 9 28.05 14.65 -6.99
CA PRO A 9 27.54 14.16 -8.28
C PRO A 9 28.57 14.25 -9.41
N LYS A 10 29.56 15.15 -9.30
CA LYS A 10 30.56 15.38 -10.37
C LYS A 10 31.75 14.43 -10.32
N CYS A 11 32.29 14.15 -9.13
CA CYS A 11 33.53 13.36 -8.98
C CYS A 11 33.40 12.12 -8.08
N GLY A 12 32.22 11.88 -7.51
CA GLY A 12 31.96 10.76 -6.61
C GLY A 12 32.60 10.87 -5.23
N ASN A 13 33.31 11.95 -4.91
CA ASN A 13 33.93 12.15 -3.60
C ASN A 13 32.89 12.19 -2.47
N ILE A 14 33.20 11.58 -1.33
CA ILE A 14 32.32 11.55 -0.15
C ILE A 14 32.66 12.72 0.77
N ILE A 15 31.67 13.53 1.12
CA ILE A 15 31.78 14.69 1.99
C ILE A 15 31.01 14.38 3.27
N LYS A 16 31.65 14.54 4.43
CA LYS A 16 30.98 14.45 5.74
C LYS A 16 30.42 15.82 6.10
N ILE A 17 29.17 15.86 6.52
CA ILE A 17 28.47 17.08 6.92
C ILE A 17 27.74 16.86 8.24
N GLU A 18 27.63 17.92 9.02
CA GLU A 18 26.95 17.96 10.30
C GLU A 18 25.96 19.12 10.31
N GLY A 19 24.79 18.90 10.91
CA GLY A 19 23.74 19.90 11.00
C GLY A 19 22.54 19.42 11.80
N ASN A 20 21.57 20.29 11.97
CA ASN A 20 20.34 20.01 12.69
C ASN A 20 19.22 19.59 11.73
N PRO A 21 18.27 18.74 12.15
CA PRO A 21 17.12 18.36 11.33
C PRO A 21 16.37 19.60 10.79
N GLY A 22 16.11 19.65 9.49
CA GLY A 22 15.50 20.80 8.80
C GLY A 22 16.47 21.90 8.37
N GLU A 23 17.74 21.83 8.75
CA GLU A 23 18.76 22.84 8.41
C GLU A 23 19.23 22.71 6.97
N LYS A 24 19.41 23.84 6.28
CA LYS A 24 19.93 23.94 4.91
C LYS A 24 21.37 24.43 4.97
N ILE A 25 22.32 23.61 4.54
CA ILE A 25 23.74 23.96 4.51
C ILE A 25 24.28 23.99 3.07
N ALA A 26 25.16 24.95 2.79
CA ALA A 26 25.92 24.98 1.55
C ALA A 26 27.15 24.07 1.67
N ILE A 27 27.40 23.26 0.64
CA ILE A 27 28.50 22.30 0.61
C ILE A 27 29.33 22.56 -0.63
N VAL A 28 30.65 22.56 -0.46
CA VAL A 28 31.60 22.59 -1.58
C VAL A 28 32.40 21.31 -1.58
N CYS A 29 32.44 20.63 -2.72
CA CYS A 29 33.26 19.43 -2.86
C CYS A 29 34.74 19.81 -2.81
N PRO A 30 35.56 19.21 -1.91
CA PRO A 30 36.99 19.53 -1.83
C PRO A 30 37.79 19.01 -3.03
N LYS A 31 37.25 18.07 -3.81
CA LYS A 31 37.94 17.43 -4.95
C LYS A 31 37.71 18.14 -6.28
N CYS A 32 36.50 18.67 -6.52
CA CYS A 32 36.14 19.23 -7.83
C CYS A 32 35.45 20.59 -7.75
N SER A 33 35.44 21.21 -6.57
CA SER A 33 34.88 22.54 -6.27
C SER A 33 33.41 22.72 -6.64
N THR A 34 32.68 21.62 -6.88
CA THR A 34 31.24 21.66 -7.14
C THR A 34 30.53 22.16 -5.90
N LYS A 35 29.77 23.25 -6.05
CA LYS A 35 28.88 23.78 -5.02
C LYS A 35 27.55 23.02 -5.07
N GLY A 36 27.03 22.70 -3.90
CA GLY A 36 25.72 22.10 -3.73
C GLY A 36 25.10 22.58 -2.43
N VAL A 37 23.87 22.15 -2.22
CA VAL A 37 23.15 22.43 -0.98
C VAL A 37 22.63 21.09 -0.46
N TYR A 38 22.69 20.91 0.85
CA TYR A 38 22.06 19.78 1.52
C TYR A 38 21.07 20.30 2.55
N ILE A 39 19.89 19.69 2.56
CA ILE A 39 18.86 19.95 3.56
C ILE A 39 18.80 18.71 4.43
N PHE A 40 19.03 18.87 5.73
CA PHE A 40 18.85 17.77 6.67
C PHE A 40 17.34 17.44 6.76
N PRO A 41 16.94 16.17 6.55
CA PRO A 41 15.54 15.78 6.68
C PRO A 41 15.04 16.07 8.10
N LYS A 42 13.78 16.51 8.23
CA LYS A 42 13.17 16.73 9.55
C LYS A 42 12.98 15.38 10.24
N LYS A 43 13.04 15.33 11.57
CA LYS A 43 12.92 14.08 12.36
C LYS A 43 11.65 13.26 12.06
N ASP A 44 10.65 13.87 11.44
CA ASP A 44 9.37 13.25 11.08
C ASP A 44 9.37 12.55 9.70
N ASP A 45 10.40 12.74 8.87
CA ASP A 45 10.46 12.18 7.50
C ASP A 45 11.00 10.75 7.44
N THR A 46 11.98 10.38 8.27
CA THR A 46 12.67 9.07 8.11
C THR A 46 11.80 7.85 8.41
N THR A 47 10.69 8.00 9.15
CA THR A 47 9.79 6.88 9.50
C THR A 47 8.66 6.70 8.48
N ARG A 48 8.31 7.76 7.75
CA ARG A 48 7.30 7.72 6.68
C ARG A 48 7.86 7.09 5.42
N ASP A 49 9.09 7.46 5.03
CA ASP A 49 9.74 6.93 3.82
C ASP A 49 9.89 5.39 3.87
N ILE A 50 10.29 4.85 5.03
CA ILE A 50 10.45 3.40 5.22
C ILE A 50 9.09 2.68 5.24
N LYS A 51 8.05 3.27 5.85
CA LYS A 51 6.69 2.70 5.83
C LYS A 51 6.10 2.66 4.41
N GLU A 52 6.26 3.74 3.65
CA GLU A 52 5.77 3.83 2.27
C GLU A 52 6.52 2.90 1.31
N GLU A 53 7.84 2.72 1.48
CA GLU A 53 8.62 1.74 0.71
C GLU A 53 8.28 0.28 1.07
N ILE A 54 8.00 -0.02 2.34
CA ILE A 54 7.55 -1.35 2.75
C ILE A 54 6.14 -1.63 2.21
N GLU A 55 5.20 -0.68 2.31
CA GLU A 55 3.86 -0.82 1.72
C GLU A 55 3.89 -0.97 0.20
N LYS A 56 4.82 -0.28 -0.50
CA LYS A 56 5.04 -0.47 -1.94
C LYS A 56 5.56 -1.86 -2.31
N ASN A 57 6.27 -2.53 -1.41
CA ASN A 57 6.80 -3.89 -1.65
C ASN A 57 5.83 -5.01 -1.24
N ILE A 58 4.68 -4.68 -0.62
CA ILE A 58 3.67 -5.68 -0.27
C ILE A 58 2.72 -5.88 -1.45
N GLU A 59 2.90 -7.01 -2.15
CA GLU A 59 2.02 -7.44 -3.24
C GLU A 59 0.69 -7.98 -2.67
N TYR A 60 -0.34 -7.13 -2.61
CA TYR A 60 -1.70 -7.54 -2.27
C TYR A 60 -2.42 -8.12 -3.50
N VAL A 61 -2.85 -9.38 -3.39
CA VAL A 61 -3.58 -10.10 -4.45
C VAL A 61 -5.09 -9.92 -4.36
N ILE A 62 -5.62 -9.61 -3.18
CA ILE A 62 -7.01 -9.20 -2.98
C ILE A 62 -7.01 -7.92 -2.15
N GLN A 63 -7.72 -6.90 -2.60
CA GLN A 63 -7.97 -5.70 -1.83
C GLN A 63 -9.46 -5.42 -1.78
N VAL A 64 -9.98 -5.20 -0.59
CA VAL A 64 -11.39 -4.87 -0.34
C VAL A 64 -11.42 -3.61 0.51
N ARG A 65 -12.17 -2.59 0.06
CA ARG A 65 -12.30 -1.31 0.76
C ARG A 65 -13.77 -0.90 0.82
N GLY A 66 -14.27 -0.70 2.03
CA GLY A 66 -15.63 -0.27 2.32
C GLY A 66 -16.73 -1.11 1.69
N LEU A 67 -16.49 -2.42 1.57
CA LEU A 67 -17.47 -3.33 0.97
C LEU A 67 -18.75 -3.31 1.79
N SER A 68 -19.84 -2.95 1.13
CA SER A 68 -21.18 -2.93 1.72
C SER A 68 -22.16 -3.70 0.84
N LYS A 69 -23.02 -4.49 1.48
CA LYS A 69 -24.09 -5.22 0.83
C LYS A 69 -25.33 -5.37 1.72
N THR A 70 -26.47 -5.05 1.14
CA THR A 70 -27.80 -5.08 1.73
C THR A 70 -28.70 -5.98 0.89
N TYR A 71 -29.47 -6.81 1.56
CA TYR A 71 -30.57 -7.58 0.96
C TYR A 71 -31.87 -7.12 1.61
N ASN A 72 -32.79 -6.57 0.82
CA ASN A 72 -34.01 -5.94 1.32
C ASN A 72 -33.67 -4.92 2.43
N SER A 73 -34.09 -5.19 3.67
CA SER A 73 -33.82 -4.35 4.85
C SER A 73 -32.60 -4.80 5.68
N VAL A 74 -31.93 -5.89 5.30
CA VAL A 74 -30.85 -6.49 6.09
C VAL A 74 -29.49 -6.14 5.50
N LYS A 75 -28.64 -5.45 6.27
CA LYS A 75 -27.23 -5.20 5.94
C LYS A 75 -26.43 -6.47 6.18
N ALA A 76 -26.20 -7.26 5.15
CA ALA A 76 -25.42 -8.50 5.23
C ALA A 76 -23.91 -8.25 5.34
N VAL A 77 -23.41 -7.17 4.75
CA VAL A 77 -22.02 -6.72 4.88
C VAL A 77 -22.02 -5.20 5.05
N GLN A 78 -21.28 -4.68 6.02
CA GLN A 78 -21.26 -3.25 6.33
C GLN A 78 -19.82 -2.75 6.47
N ASP A 79 -19.37 -1.97 5.49
CA ASP A 79 -18.08 -1.26 5.47
C ASP A 79 -16.84 -2.14 5.74
N VAL A 80 -16.82 -3.35 5.15
CA VAL A 80 -15.71 -4.29 5.35
C VAL A 80 -14.50 -3.88 4.50
N SER A 81 -13.33 -3.77 5.15
CA SER A 81 -12.06 -3.46 4.49
C SER A 81 -10.95 -4.39 4.96
N PHE A 82 -10.23 -5.00 4.02
CA PHE A 82 -9.05 -5.82 4.29
C PHE A 82 -8.23 -6.01 3.02
N ASN A 83 -6.97 -6.42 3.19
CA ASN A 83 -6.11 -6.81 2.09
C ASN A 83 -5.55 -8.22 2.35
N VAL A 84 -5.39 -9.02 1.30
CA VAL A 84 -4.77 -10.34 1.34
C VAL A 84 -3.50 -10.30 0.51
N LYS A 85 -2.38 -10.67 1.12
CA LYS A 85 -1.07 -10.72 0.49
C LYS A 85 -0.93 -11.96 -0.39
N LYS A 86 -0.04 -11.89 -1.37
CA LYS A 86 0.32 -13.06 -2.17
C LYS A 86 0.86 -14.18 -1.27
N GLY A 87 0.31 -15.39 -1.45
CA GLY A 87 0.69 -16.58 -0.67
C GLY A 87 0.08 -16.64 0.74
N GLU A 88 -0.73 -15.66 1.14
CA GLU A 88 -1.41 -15.67 2.44
C GLU A 88 -2.63 -16.60 2.41
N ILE A 89 -2.80 -17.38 3.49
CA ILE A 89 -4.03 -18.12 3.77
C ILE A 89 -4.91 -17.22 4.65
N PHE A 90 -6.03 -16.77 4.09
CA PHE A 90 -6.98 -15.89 4.76
C PHE A 90 -8.33 -16.60 4.95
N GLY A 91 -8.94 -16.47 6.13
CA GLY A 91 -10.21 -17.11 6.45
C GLY A 91 -11.17 -16.19 7.19
N PHE A 92 -12.47 -16.35 6.92
CA PHE A 92 -13.53 -15.68 7.68
C PHE A 92 -14.06 -16.62 8.77
N LEU A 93 -14.08 -16.14 10.00
CA LEU A 93 -14.71 -16.83 11.13
C LEU A 93 -15.89 -16.02 11.64
N GLY A 94 -17.01 -16.70 11.92
CA GLY A 94 -18.20 -16.07 12.47
C GLY A 94 -19.43 -16.98 12.39
N PRO A 95 -20.53 -16.64 13.09
CA PRO A 95 -21.77 -17.43 13.06
C PRO A 95 -22.45 -17.41 11.69
N ASN A 96 -23.49 -18.22 11.53
CA ASN A 96 -24.37 -18.16 10.36
C ASN A 96 -25.05 -16.79 10.28
N GLY A 97 -25.16 -16.23 9.08
CA GLY A 97 -25.68 -14.88 8.87
C GLY A 97 -24.67 -13.74 9.05
N ALA A 98 -23.43 -14.00 9.48
CA ALA A 98 -22.40 -12.96 9.65
C ALA A 98 -21.87 -12.33 8.34
N GLY A 99 -22.42 -12.71 7.17
CA GLY A 99 -22.02 -12.14 5.88
C GLY A 99 -20.83 -12.82 5.20
N LYS A 100 -20.29 -13.93 5.72
CA LYS A 100 -19.12 -14.64 5.15
C LYS A 100 -19.30 -14.99 3.67
N THR A 101 -20.35 -15.75 3.37
CA THR A 101 -20.67 -16.18 1.99
C THR A 101 -21.02 -14.99 1.11
N THR A 102 -21.65 -13.94 1.66
CA THR A 102 -21.94 -12.71 0.92
C THR A 102 -20.64 -12.00 0.52
N THR A 103 -19.71 -11.81 1.46
CA THR A 103 -18.39 -11.20 1.18
C THR A 103 -17.62 -11.99 0.13
N ILE A 104 -17.57 -13.32 0.24
CA ILE A 104 -16.90 -14.17 -0.76
C ILE A 104 -17.56 -13.99 -2.14
N LYS A 105 -18.89 -14.10 -2.24
CA LYS A 105 -19.61 -13.91 -3.51
C LYS A 105 -19.43 -12.51 -4.10
N SER A 106 -19.32 -11.48 -3.26
CA SER A 106 -19.02 -10.11 -3.70
C SER A 106 -17.62 -10.02 -4.31
N ILE A 107 -16.61 -10.61 -3.67
CA ILE A 107 -15.22 -10.63 -4.17
C ILE A 107 -15.12 -11.37 -5.50
N LEU A 108 -15.82 -12.49 -5.64
CA LEU A 108 -15.92 -13.25 -6.87
C LEU A 108 -16.66 -12.51 -8.00
N GLY A 109 -17.31 -11.39 -7.69
CA GLY A 109 -18.17 -10.66 -8.63
C GLY A 109 -19.35 -11.51 -9.11
N LEU A 110 -19.89 -12.36 -8.23
CA LEU A 110 -21.10 -13.16 -8.47
C LEU A 110 -22.37 -12.45 -8.01
N ILE A 111 -22.24 -11.43 -7.15
CA ILE A 111 -23.32 -10.56 -6.73
C ILE A 111 -22.88 -9.09 -6.84
N HIS A 112 -23.83 -8.20 -7.13
CA HIS A 112 -23.57 -6.76 -7.13
C HIS A 112 -23.40 -6.25 -5.71
N ILE A 113 -22.34 -5.47 -5.47
CA ILE A 113 -22.12 -4.74 -4.23
C ILE A 113 -22.93 -3.44 -4.24
N ASP A 114 -23.30 -2.94 -3.06
CA ASP A 114 -24.00 -1.64 -2.96
C ASP A 114 -22.98 -0.49 -2.92
N GLY A 115 -21.77 -0.76 -2.44
CA GLY A 115 -20.70 0.21 -2.36
C GLY A 115 -19.36 -0.43 -2.00
N GLY A 116 -18.31 0.38 -2.15
CA GLY A 116 -16.93 -0.02 -1.91
C GLY A 116 -16.15 -0.32 -3.19
N TYR A 117 -14.96 -0.87 -2.98
CA TYR A 117 -14.00 -1.23 -4.02
C TYR A 117 -13.44 -2.61 -3.75
N ILE A 118 -13.34 -3.42 -4.81
CA ILE A 118 -12.68 -4.72 -4.76
C ILE A 118 -11.73 -4.84 -5.96
N SER A 119 -10.50 -5.27 -5.70
CA SER A 119 -9.57 -5.68 -6.75
C SER A 119 -8.95 -7.04 -6.50
N ILE A 120 -8.66 -7.73 -7.61
CA ILE A 120 -8.02 -9.04 -7.63
C ILE A 120 -6.85 -8.97 -8.59
N ASN A 121 -5.66 -9.24 -8.05
CA ASN A 121 -4.38 -9.12 -8.75
C ASN A 121 -4.23 -7.77 -9.48
N GLY A 122 -4.60 -6.69 -8.80
CA GLY A 122 -4.57 -5.31 -9.33
C GLY A 122 -5.73 -4.95 -10.27
N TYR A 123 -6.60 -5.89 -10.65
CA TYR A 123 -7.76 -5.62 -11.50
C TYR A 123 -9.01 -5.31 -10.66
N ASP A 124 -9.53 -4.10 -10.80
CA ASP A 124 -10.86 -3.73 -10.29
C ASP A 124 -11.92 -4.66 -10.89
N ILE A 125 -12.68 -5.36 -10.03
CA ILE A 125 -13.63 -6.38 -10.47
C ILE A 125 -14.87 -5.78 -11.17
N THR A 126 -15.18 -4.51 -10.93
CA THR A 126 -16.32 -3.81 -11.54
C THR A 126 -16.00 -3.38 -12.97
N LYS A 127 -14.76 -2.94 -13.21
CA LYS A 127 -14.28 -2.48 -14.54
C LYS A 127 -13.69 -3.60 -15.38
N TYR A 128 -12.97 -4.52 -14.76
CA TYR A 128 -12.15 -5.53 -15.44
C TYR A 128 -12.49 -6.96 -15.00
N SER A 129 -13.77 -7.23 -14.73
CA SER A 129 -14.28 -8.51 -14.22
C SER A 129 -13.69 -9.74 -14.92
N LYS A 130 -13.68 -9.78 -16.26
CA LYS A 130 -13.12 -10.91 -17.04
C LYS A 130 -11.62 -11.13 -16.80
N LYS A 131 -10.84 -10.07 -16.60
CA LYS A 131 -9.40 -10.17 -16.30
C LYS A 131 -9.18 -10.65 -14.87
N ALA A 132 -9.90 -10.06 -13.91
CA ALA A 132 -9.86 -10.46 -12.51
C ALA A 132 -10.18 -11.96 -12.32
N LYS A 133 -11.26 -12.44 -12.96
CA LYS A 133 -11.72 -13.84 -12.85
C LYS A 133 -10.71 -14.89 -13.36
N LYS A 134 -9.74 -14.51 -14.21
CA LYS A 134 -8.67 -15.43 -14.63
C LYS A 134 -7.72 -15.84 -13.50
N TYR A 135 -7.71 -15.08 -12.40
CA TYR A 135 -6.84 -15.32 -11.24
C TYR A 135 -7.57 -15.99 -10.08
N ILE A 136 -8.79 -16.50 -10.29
CA ILE A 136 -9.66 -17.03 -9.25
C ILE A 136 -10.01 -18.47 -9.56
N GLY A 137 -9.81 -19.37 -8.59
CA GLY A 137 -10.53 -20.63 -8.50
C GLY A 137 -11.60 -20.51 -7.43
N TYR A 138 -12.81 -21.02 -7.70
CA TYR A 138 -13.90 -21.02 -6.73
C TYR A 138 -14.44 -22.43 -6.58
N LEU A 139 -14.38 -22.96 -5.36
CA LEU A 139 -15.00 -24.21 -4.97
C LEU A 139 -16.27 -23.85 -4.15
N PRO A 140 -17.47 -24.00 -4.72
CA PRO A 140 -18.70 -23.78 -3.98
C PRO A 140 -18.91 -24.90 -2.93
N GLU A 141 -19.75 -24.60 -1.93
CA GLU A 141 -20.39 -25.63 -1.10
C GLU A 141 -21.31 -26.54 -1.93
#